data_AF-A0A7Y5ZCC1-F1
#
_entry.id   AF-A0A7Y5ZCC1-F1
#
_cell.length_a   1.000
_cell.length_b   1.000
_cell.length_c   1.000
_cell.angle_alpha   90.00
_cell.angle_beta   90.00
_cell.angle_gamma   90.00
#
_symmetry.space_group_name_H-M   'P 1'
#
loop_
_entity.id
_entity.type
_entity.pdbx_description
1 polymer ?
#
loop_
_entity_poly.entity_id
_entity_poly.type
_entity_poly.pdbx_seq_one_letter_code
_entity_poly.pdbx_strand_id
1 'polypeptide(L)'
;MTALTSRAIVDARSVPLERTPQRLDPLGAQSAWLLVPLLGGLAVVYAAYSTFLHRDQLRDPAVAGVAIAVLVVAVLVAAIRSHPGFAPFGRWSHLCVIAVAVTAACLFDSAVWGHNERIQDDWGQIAVALLLIVMPFYRPVGEVAGSAIVSALVLGGLAAAQHSLVIANAPLVYATVAAVPVLALAAGGAGYAWTITGETLRWREVARDGQARLDGELRQAAARMIAQERMTALNAEAVPFLTGLLERGRVTDGDRAEARAIADRLRGMSVQAVGRTWLADALDLALGPRLGGATARPEGACVDDPDRLERVLTTDQRAIVGALLATVAGLPGLDPARLSIVATRPERPTFVLRARIDESRSEVRRALLPFVSALNSVAMDATMRQSGADLTIRFASPGAGLPYAEARRR
;
A
#
# COMPACT_ATOMS: atom_id res chain seq x y z
N MET A 1 0.58 -2.99 32.82
CA MET A 1 1.00 -3.90 31.74
C MET A 1 -0.21 -4.65 31.27
N THR A 2 -0.82 -4.22 30.17
CA THR A 2 -2.02 -4.85 29.63
C THR A 2 -1.54 -5.77 28.51
N ALA A 3 -1.37 -7.05 28.82
CA ALA A 3 -0.88 -8.00 27.83
C ALA A 3 -1.86 -8.01 26.63
N LEU A 4 -1.36 -7.66 25.45
CA LEU A 4 -2.06 -7.88 24.19
C LEU A 4 -2.53 -9.33 24.15
N THR A 5 -3.85 -9.54 24.08
CA THR A 5 -4.40 -10.88 23.96
C THR A 5 -4.08 -11.42 22.57
N SER A 6 -3.70 -12.70 22.47
CA SER A 6 -3.43 -13.37 21.18
C SER A 6 -4.59 -13.19 20.20
N ARG A 7 -5.82 -13.06 20.70
CA ARG A 7 -7.02 -12.75 19.91
C ARG A 7 -6.96 -11.38 19.23
N ALA A 8 -6.55 -10.32 19.92
CA ALA A 8 -6.38 -8.99 19.32
C ALA A 8 -5.29 -8.98 18.23
N ILE A 9 -4.22 -9.77 18.39
CA ILE A 9 -3.18 -9.95 17.37
C ILE A 9 -3.74 -10.65 16.13
N VAL A 10 -4.54 -11.70 16.32
CA VAL A 10 -5.17 -12.44 15.22
C VAL A 10 -6.19 -11.57 14.49
N ASP A 11 -7.04 -10.84 15.21
CA ASP A 11 -8.08 -9.97 14.63
C ASP A 11 -7.47 -8.80 13.83
N ALA A 12 -6.40 -8.18 14.34
CA ALA A 12 -5.64 -7.16 13.62
C ALA A 12 -4.98 -7.68 12.33
N ARG A 13 -4.65 -8.97 12.28
CA ARG A 13 -3.98 -9.62 11.13
C ARG A 13 -4.95 -10.28 10.16
N SER A 14 -6.21 -10.48 10.55
CA SER A 14 -7.20 -11.26 9.79
C SER A 14 -8.04 -10.43 8.81
N VAL A 15 -7.81 -9.12 8.71
CA VAL A 15 -8.59 -8.26 7.80
C VAL A 15 -8.35 -8.69 6.35
N PRO A 16 -9.39 -9.19 5.64
CA PRO A 16 -9.24 -9.70 4.29
C PRO A 16 -8.90 -8.55 3.35
N LEU A 17 -7.68 -8.56 2.82
CA LEU A 17 -7.26 -7.64 1.78
C LEU A 17 -7.99 -7.96 0.47
N GLU A 18 -8.53 -6.92 -0.18
CA GLU A 18 -9.02 -7.04 -1.56
C GLU A 18 -7.89 -7.58 -2.45
N ARG A 19 -8.14 -8.67 -3.18
CA ARG A 19 -7.16 -9.27 -4.09
C ARG A 19 -7.11 -8.45 -5.38
N THR A 20 -6.25 -7.44 -5.41
CA THR A 20 -5.97 -6.64 -6.59
C THR A 20 -4.46 -6.45 -6.76
N PRO A 21 -3.95 -6.26 -7.99
CA PRO A 21 -2.56 -5.89 -8.21
C PRO A 21 -2.13 -4.69 -7.38
N GLN A 22 -2.96 -3.64 -7.26
CA GLN A 22 -2.67 -2.46 -6.42
C GLN A 22 -2.41 -2.78 -4.93
N ARG A 23 -3.04 -3.82 -4.40
CA ARG A 23 -2.87 -4.25 -2.99
C ARG A 23 -1.73 -5.24 -2.81
N LEU A 24 -1.46 -6.07 -3.82
CA LEU A 24 -0.44 -7.10 -3.76
C LEU A 24 0.94 -6.61 -4.21
N ASP A 25 1.00 -5.61 -5.07
CA ASP A 25 2.24 -4.98 -5.50
C ASP A 25 2.04 -3.47 -5.68
N PRO A 26 2.17 -2.68 -4.59
CA PRO A 26 2.00 -1.24 -4.65
C PRO A 26 3.08 -0.56 -5.51
N LEU A 27 4.26 -1.16 -5.69
CA LEU A 27 5.31 -0.63 -6.55
C LEU A 27 4.98 -0.86 -8.02
N GLY A 28 4.50 -2.06 -8.38
CA GLY A 28 3.98 -2.35 -9.71
C GLY A 28 2.76 -1.49 -10.08
N ALA A 29 1.88 -1.21 -9.11
CA ALA A 29 0.78 -0.28 -9.33
C ALA A 29 1.25 1.18 -9.48
N GLN A 30 2.36 1.54 -8.82
CA GLN A 30 3.00 2.84 -9.00
C GLN A 30 3.64 3.01 -10.38
N SER A 31 4.05 1.94 -11.07
CA SER A 31 4.52 2.03 -12.46
C SER A 31 3.36 1.97 -13.47
N ALA A 32 2.31 1.20 -13.17
CA ALA A 32 1.17 0.99 -14.07
C ALA A 32 0.15 2.14 -14.10
N TRP A 33 0.23 3.14 -13.21
CA TRP A 33 -0.80 4.18 -13.11
C TRP A 33 -1.01 5.00 -14.39
N LEU A 34 0.05 5.16 -15.19
CA LEU A 34 0.04 5.88 -16.47
C LEU A 34 -0.82 5.21 -17.54
N LEU A 35 -1.14 3.92 -17.39
CA LEU A 35 -2.01 3.22 -18.34
C LEU A 35 -3.42 3.83 -18.39
N VAL A 36 -3.93 4.33 -17.26
CA VAL A 36 -5.27 4.93 -17.17
C VAL A 36 -5.36 6.24 -17.98
N PRO A 37 -4.52 7.27 -17.76
CA PRO A 37 -4.56 8.48 -18.57
C PRO A 37 -4.16 8.20 -20.03
N LEU A 38 -3.30 7.23 -20.32
CA LEU A 38 -2.91 6.89 -21.70
C LEU A 38 -4.08 6.28 -22.49
N LEU A 39 -4.72 5.24 -21.95
CA LEU A 39 -5.86 4.62 -22.63
C LEU A 39 -7.10 5.51 -22.60
N GLY A 40 -7.32 6.27 -21.52
CA GLY A 40 -8.38 7.26 -21.45
C GLY A 40 -8.18 8.40 -22.45
N GLY A 41 -6.94 8.88 -22.61
CA GLY A 41 -6.59 9.86 -23.65
C GLY A 41 -6.82 9.30 -25.05
N LEU A 42 -6.40 8.06 -25.31
CA LEU A 42 -6.68 7.36 -26.57
C LEU A 42 -8.18 7.25 -26.84
N ALA A 43 -9.00 6.93 -25.84
CA ALA A 43 -10.45 6.87 -25.95
C ALA A 43 -11.06 8.24 -26.34
N VAL A 44 -10.60 9.34 -25.74
CA VAL A 44 -11.05 10.70 -26.07
C VAL A 44 -10.64 11.09 -27.48
N VAL A 45 -9.38 10.83 -27.86
CA VAL A 45 -8.87 11.12 -29.22
C VAL A 45 -9.66 10.33 -30.26
N TYR A 46 -9.91 9.04 -30.00
CA TYR A 46 -10.70 8.20 -30.89
C TYR A 46 -12.15 8.67 -30.98
N ALA A 47 -12.77 9.07 -29.87
CA ALA A 47 -14.13 9.62 -29.85
C ALA A 47 -14.24 10.90 -30.68
N ALA A 48 -13.30 11.83 -30.53
CA ALA A 48 -13.24 13.06 -31.32
C ALA A 48 -13.00 12.77 -32.81
N TYR A 49 -12.06 11.87 -33.11
CA TYR A 49 -11.76 11.45 -34.48
C TYR A 49 -12.96 10.78 -35.16
N SER A 50 -13.59 9.81 -34.51
CA SER A 50 -14.77 9.12 -35.06
C SER A 50 -15.95 10.08 -35.25
N THR A 51 -16.21 10.97 -34.28
CA THR A 51 -17.27 11.99 -34.39
C THR A 51 -17.03 12.94 -35.56
N PHE A 52 -15.78 13.32 -35.82
CA PHE A 52 -15.44 14.18 -36.96
C PHE A 52 -15.61 13.45 -38.30
N LEU A 53 -15.17 12.19 -38.37
CA LEU A 53 -15.24 11.38 -39.59
C LEU A 53 -16.70 11.08 -39.99
N HIS A 54 -17.56 10.80 -39.01
CA HIS A 54 -18.97 10.45 -39.21
C HIS A 54 -19.92 11.62 -38.93
N ARG A 55 -19.45 12.86 -39.08
CA ARG A 55 -20.23 14.06 -38.78
C ARG A 55 -21.55 14.16 -39.55
N ASP A 56 -21.63 13.55 -40.73
CA ASP A 56 -22.81 13.57 -41.59
C ASP A 56 -23.95 12.69 -41.03
N GLN A 57 -23.63 11.78 -40.08
CA GLN A 57 -24.60 10.93 -39.37
C GLN A 57 -25.11 11.59 -38.08
N LEU A 58 -24.62 12.79 -37.72
CA LEU A 58 -25.04 13.50 -36.51
C LEU A 58 -26.38 14.20 -36.74
N ARG A 59 -27.40 13.76 -36.00
CA ARG A 59 -28.68 14.47 -35.90
C ARG A 59 -28.57 15.68 -34.98
N ASP A 60 -27.83 15.55 -33.87
CA ASP A 60 -27.59 16.63 -32.90
C ASP A 60 -26.09 16.75 -32.56
N PRO A 61 -25.36 17.64 -33.24
CA PRO A 61 -23.94 17.87 -32.98
C PRO A 61 -23.66 18.40 -31.56
N ALA A 62 -24.61 19.10 -30.93
CA ALA A 62 -24.43 19.63 -29.59
C ALA A 62 -24.43 18.50 -28.56
N VAL A 63 -25.34 17.53 -28.70
CA VAL A 63 -25.38 16.34 -27.83
C VAL A 63 -24.12 15.48 -28.02
N ALA A 64 -23.60 15.35 -29.25
CA ALA A 64 -22.33 14.67 -29.49
C ALA A 64 -21.15 15.38 -28.81
N GLY A 65 -21.11 16.73 -28.84
CA GLY A 65 -20.12 17.51 -28.10
C GLY A 65 -20.21 17.30 -26.58
N VAL A 66 -21.43 17.26 -26.03
CA VAL A 66 -21.66 16.94 -24.61
C VAL A 66 -21.21 15.52 -24.28
N ALA A 67 -21.47 14.54 -25.14
CA ALA A 67 -21.01 13.16 -24.96
C ALA A 67 -19.48 13.08 -24.80
N ILE A 68 -18.73 13.77 -25.67
CA ILE A 68 -17.26 13.83 -25.59
C ILE A 68 -16.83 14.54 -24.29
N ALA A 69 -17.47 15.65 -23.91
CA ALA A 69 -17.15 16.36 -22.67
C ALA A 69 -17.36 15.46 -21.42
N VAL A 70 -18.45 14.69 -21.39
CA VAL A 70 -18.75 13.73 -20.32
C VAL A 70 -17.70 12.60 -20.28
N LEU A 71 -17.26 12.10 -21.44
CA LEU A 71 -16.17 11.13 -21.51
C LEU A 71 -14.86 11.70 -20.95
N VAL A 72 -14.51 12.94 -21.31
CA VAL A 72 -13.32 13.62 -20.77
C VAL A 72 -13.38 13.71 -19.25
N VAL A 73 -14.54 14.03 -18.68
CA VAL A 73 -14.74 14.04 -17.21
C VAL A 73 -14.51 12.66 -16.62
N ALA A 74 -15.07 11.59 -17.21
CA ALA A 74 -14.83 10.22 -16.75
C ALA A 74 -13.34 9.86 -16.73
N VAL A 75 -12.61 10.20 -17.80
CA VAL A 75 -11.18 9.94 -17.95
C VAL A 75 -10.34 10.73 -16.94
N LEU A 76 -10.64 12.01 -16.74
CA LEU A 76 -9.94 12.85 -15.76
C LEU A 76 -10.14 12.33 -14.34
N VAL A 77 -11.38 11.99 -13.97
CA VAL A 77 -11.68 11.42 -12.66
C VAL A 77 -10.97 10.07 -12.48
N ALA A 78 -10.99 9.21 -13.51
CA ALA A 78 -10.27 7.94 -13.48
C ALA A 78 -8.77 8.13 -13.25
N ALA A 79 -8.13 9.03 -14.00
CA ALA A 79 -6.69 9.33 -13.90
C ALA A 79 -6.30 9.93 -12.53
N ILE A 80 -7.12 10.84 -11.99
CA ILE A 80 -6.88 11.41 -10.65
C ILE A 80 -7.01 10.33 -9.58
N ARG A 81 -8.06 9.50 -9.66
CA ARG A 81 -8.33 8.48 -8.64
C ARG A 81 -7.38 7.28 -8.72
N SER A 82 -6.85 6.96 -9.90
CA SER A 82 -5.85 5.90 -10.09
C SER A 82 -4.45 6.30 -9.65
N HIS A 83 -4.17 7.60 -9.46
CA HIS A 83 -2.86 8.08 -9.06
C HIS A 83 -2.41 7.47 -7.70
N PRO A 84 -1.16 6.98 -7.56
CA PRO A 84 -0.69 6.25 -6.38
C PRO A 84 -0.82 7.01 -5.05
N GLY A 85 -0.80 8.35 -5.11
CA GLY A 85 -1.01 9.23 -3.95
C GLY A 85 -2.45 9.25 -3.40
N PHE A 86 -3.43 8.70 -4.13
CA PHE A 86 -4.83 8.62 -3.72
C PHE A 86 -5.35 7.18 -3.57
N ALA A 87 -4.43 6.20 -3.56
CA ALA A 87 -4.75 4.81 -3.30
C ALA A 87 -5.40 4.66 -1.90
N PRO A 88 -6.39 3.76 -1.75
CA PRO A 88 -6.90 2.83 -2.76
C PRO A 88 -7.95 3.42 -3.71
N PHE A 89 -8.07 2.83 -4.89
CA PHE A 89 -9.18 3.08 -5.80
C PHE A 89 -10.45 2.38 -5.29
N GLY A 90 -11.39 3.18 -4.77
CA GLY A 90 -12.59 2.65 -4.12
C GLY A 90 -13.66 2.15 -5.10
N ARG A 91 -14.54 1.25 -4.62
CA ARG A 91 -15.69 0.71 -5.36
C ARG A 91 -16.59 1.80 -5.97
N TRP A 92 -16.89 2.85 -5.20
CA TRP A 92 -17.74 3.94 -5.70
C TRP A 92 -17.06 4.76 -6.79
N SER A 93 -15.74 4.97 -6.71
CA SER A 93 -14.99 5.64 -7.78
C SER A 93 -15.05 4.83 -9.07
N HIS A 94 -14.88 3.50 -8.98
CA HIS A 94 -15.05 2.58 -10.12
C HIS A 94 -16.42 2.69 -10.76
N LEU A 95 -17.47 2.48 -9.98
CA LEU A 95 -18.84 2.51 -10.49
C LEU A 95 -19.21 3.86 -11.10
N CYS A 96 -18.79 4.98 -10.47
CA CYS A 96 -19.05 6.31 -11.01
C CYS A 96 -18.31 6.54 -12.35
N VAL A 97 -17.03 6.18 -12.44
CA VAL A 97 -16.25 6.36 -13.68
C VAL A 97 -16.89 5.57 -14.83
N ILE A 98 -17.21 4.30 -14.61
CA ILE A 98 -17.82 3.45 -15.64
C ILE A 98 -19.23 3.93 -15.98
N ALA A 99 -20.05 4.30 -14.99
CA ALA A 99 -21.39 4.82 -15.25
C ALA A 99 -21.37 6.12 -16.06
N VAL A 100 -20.45 7.04 -15.76
CA VAL A 100 -20.28 8.30 -16.52
C VAL A 100 -19.79 8.00 -17.94
N ALA A 101 -18.87 7.05 -18.12
CA ALA A 101 -18.41 6.64 -19.45
C ALA A 101 -19.52 5.97 -20.29
N VAL A 102 -20.35 5.11 -19.68
CA VAL A 102 -21.52 4.52 -20.34
C VAL A 102 -22.56 5.59 -20.66
N THR A 103 -22.76 6.57 -19.78
CA THR A 103 -23.65 7.72 -20.04
C THR A 103 -23.15 8.53 -21.24
N ALA A 104 -21.85 8.78 -21.36
CA ALA A 104 -21.26 9.41 -22.53
C ALA A 104 -21.54 8.63 -23.82
N ALA A 105 -21.39 7.31 -23.80
CA ALA A 105 -21.73 6.45 -24.93
C ALA A 105 -23.23 6.53 -25.29
N CYS A 106 -24.13 6.48 -24.30
CA CYS A 106 -25.57 6.60 -24.54
C CYS A 106 -25.95 7.97 -25.13
N LEU A 107 -25.30 9.06 -24.67
CA LEU A 107 -25.49 10.40 -25.23
C LEU A 107 -25.05 10.44 -26.71
N PHE A 108 -23.92 9.82 -27.04
CA PHE A 108 -23.48 9.72 -28.43
C PHE A 108 -24.48 8.94 -29.29
N ASP A 109 -24.93 7.77 -28.85
CA ASP A 109 -25.96 6.98 -29.55
C ASP A 109 -27.25 7.79 -29.78
N SER A 110 -27.63 8.63 -28.81
CA SER A 110 -28.77 9.53 -28.95
C SER A 110 -28.55 10.63 -29.99
N ALA A 111 -27.31 11.11 -30.15
CA ALA A 111 -26.94 12.15 -31.11
C ALA A 111 -26.97 11.65 -32.57
N VAL A 112 -26.77 10.34 -32.79
CA VAL A 112 -26.84 9.69 -34.10
C VAL A 112 -28.17 8.95 -34.34
N TRP A 113 -29.12 9.04 -33.41
CA TRP A 113 -30.31 8.20 -33.43
C TRP A 113 -31.17 8.42 -34.70
N GLY A 114 -31.38 7.35 -35.45
CA GLY A 114 -32.13 7.35 -36.70
C GLY A 114 -31.32 7.83 -37.92
N HIS A 115 -30.06 8.23 -37.75
CA HIS A 115 -29.12 8.62 -38.82
C HIS A 115 -27.85 7.76 -38.81
N ASN A 116 -27.67 6.92 -37.78
CA ASN A 116 -26.53 6.01 -37.69
C ASN A 116 -26.58 4.99 -38.83
N GLU A 117 -25.48 4.88 -39.57
CA GLU A 117 -25.34 3.93 -40.66
C GLU A 117 -24.81 2.57 -40.19
N ARG A 118 -23.91 2.58 -39.19
CA ARG A 118 -23.17 1.38 -38.73
C ARG A 118 -22.81 1.47 -37.24
N ILE A 119 -23.27 0.47 -36.49
CA ILE A 119 -22.91 0.27 -35.07
C ILE A 119 -21.39 0.15 -34.83
N GLN A 120 -20.63 -0.26 -35.85
CA GLN A 120 -19.18 -0.42 -35.75
C GLN A 120 -18.43 0.91 -35.64
N ASP A 121 -19.05 1.99 -36.12
CA ASP A 121 -18.46 3.33 -36.15
C ASP A 121 -18.72 4.08 -34.81
N ASP A 122 -19.66 3.57 -34.00
CA ASP A 122 -19.98 4.10 -32.68
C ASP A 122 -18.81 3.90 -31.72
N TRP A 123 -18.20 5.03 -31.30
CA TRP A 123 -17.01 5.00 -30.46
C TRP A 123 -17.30 4.65 -28.99
N GLY A 124 -18.57 4.72 -28.56
CA GLY A 124 -18.98 4.53 -27.17
C GLY A 124 -18.54 3.18 -26.58
N GLN A 125 -18.73 2.10 -27.34
CA GLN A 125 -18.32 0.74 -26.96
C GLN A 125 -16.80 0.63 -26.74
N ILE A 126 -15.99 1.25 -27.61
CA ILE A 126 -14.53 1.21 -27.55
C ILE A 126 -14.03 2.06 -26.39
N ALA A 127 -14.58 3.25 -26.18
CA ALA A 127 -14.21 4.12 -25.07
C ALA A 127 -14.45 3.46 -23.71
N VAL A 128 -15.61 2.84 -23.51
CA VAL A 128 -15.93 2.09 -22.28
C VAL A 128 -15.02 0.88 -22.13
N ALA A 129 -14.76 0.14 -23.21
CA ALA A 129 -13.88 -1.03 -23.20
C ALA A 129 -12.42 -0.68 -22.83
N LEU A 130 -11.90 0.44 -23.34
CA LEU A 130 -10.56 0.95 -23.03
C LEU A 130 -10.40 1.41 -21.57
N LEU A 131 -11.48 1.88 -20.93
CA LEU A 131 -11.43 2.14 -19.49
C LEU A 131 -11.51 0.84 -18.69
N LEU A 132 -12.37 -0.11 -19.08
CA LEU A 132 -12.55 -1.37 -18.38
C LEU A 132 -11.32 -2.27 -18.40
N ILE A 133 -10.51 -2.28 -19.47
CA ILE A 133 -9.31 -3.13 -19.56
C ILE A 133 -8.28 -2.87 -18.45
N VAL A 134 -8.20 -1.63 -17.95
CA VAL A 134 -7.24 -1.23 -16.90
C VAL A 134 -7.83 -1.26 -15.49
N MET A 135 -9.15 -1.35 -15.33
CA MET A 135 -9.76 -1.41 -13.99
C MET A 135 -9.34 -2.63 -13.15
N PRO A 136 -9.03 -3.82 -13.71
CA PRO A 136 -8.58 -4.99 -12.95
C PRO A 136 -7.27 -4.78 -12.17
N PHE A 137 -6.48 -3.76 -12.51
CA PHE A 137 -5.32 -3.36 -11.72
C PHE A 137 -5.70 -2.76 -10.36
N TYR A 138 -6.89 -2.17 -10.27
CA TYR A 138 -7.35 -1.37 -9.15
C TYR A 138 -8.51 -2.00 -8.39
N ARG A 139 -9.39 -2.75 -9.07
CA ARG A 139 -10.59 -3.36 -8.51
C ARG A 139 -10.59 -4.89 -8.69
N PRO A 140 -11.30 -5.63 -7.83
CA PRO A 140 -11.46 -7.07 -7.98
C PRO A 140 -12.04 -7.44 -9.34
N VAL A 141 -11.52 -8.53 -9.93
CA VAL A 141 -11.94 -9.04 -11.25
C VAL A 141 -13.46 -9.21 -11.34
N GLY A 142 -14.11 -9.71 -10.28
CA GLY A 142 -15.56 -9.88 -10.26
C GLY A 142 -16.34 -8.57 -10.38
N GLU A 143 -15.86 -7.47 -9.77
CA GLU A 143 -16.51 -6.15 -9.89
C GLU A 143 -16.37 -5.58 -11.30
N VAL A 144 -15.19 -5.74 -11.90
CA VAL A 144 -14.94 -5.28 -13.27
C VAL A 144 -15.75 -6.10 -14.26
N ALA A 145 -15.80 -7.43 -14.12
CA ALA A 145 -16.61 -8.31 -14.94
C ALA A 145 -18.10 -7.95 -14.86
N GLY A 146 -18.63 -7.71 -13.65
CA GLY A 146 -20.01 -7.25 -13.48
C GLY A 146 -20.28 -5.92 -14.17
N SER A 147 -19.35 -4.96 -14.06
CA SER A 147 -19.47 -3.66 -14.73
C SER A 147 -19.41 -3.77 -16.25
N ALA A 148 -18.58 -4.68 -16.77
CA ALA A 148 -18.48 -4.96 -18.20
C ALA A 148 -19.76 -5.61 -18.73
N ILE A 149 -20.33 -6.57 -18.01
CA ILE A 149 -21.62 -7.20 -18.39
C ILE A 149 -22.73 -6.16 -18.44
N VAL A 150 -22.87 -5.33 -17.40
CA VAL A 150 -23.89 -4.27 -17.38
C VAL A 150 -23.68 -3.27 -18.52
N SER A 151 -22.44 -2.84 -18.77
CA SER A 151 -22.13 -1.92 -19.87
C SER A 151 -22.46 -2.53 -21.23
N ALA A 152 -22.10 -3.80 -21.44
CA ALA A 152 -22.38 -4.54 -22.66
C ALA A 152 -23.88 -4.74 -22.89
N LEU A 153 -24.68 -4.98 -21.83
CA LEU A 153 -26.14 -5.07 -21.94
C LEU A 153 -26.77 -3.73 -22.31
N VAL A 154 -26.30 -2.62 -21.72
CA VAL A 154 -26.81 -1.28 -22.03
C VAL A 154 -26.50 -0.90 -23.47
N LEU A 155 -25.23 -0.98 -23.88
CA LEU A 155 -24.81 -0.60 -25.23
C LEU A 155 -25.33 -1.58 -26.29
N GLY A 156 -25.34 -2.88 -26.00
CA GLY A 156 -25.93 -3.89 -26.87
C GLY A 156 -27.44 -3.73 -27.02
N GLY A 157 -28.15 -3.38 -25.95
CA GLY A 157 -29.58 -3.09 -25.98
C GLY A 157 -29.90 -1.85 -26.81
N LEU A 158 -29.11 -0.79 -26.67
CA LEU A 158 -29.21 0.42 -27.50
C LEU A 158 -28.99 0.10 -28.99
N ALA A 159 -27.91 -0.64 -29.31
CA ALA A 159 -27.61 -1.05 -30.67
C ALA A 159 -28.72 -1.93 -31.29
N ALA A 160 -29.29 -2.86 -30.53
CA ALA A 160 -30.41 -3.69 -30.98
C ALA A 160 -31.69 -2.89 -31.27
N ALA A 161 -31.88 -1.76 -30.59
CA ALA A 161 -33.05 -0.90 -30.78
C ALA A 161 -32.91 0.07 -31.97
N GLN A 162 -31.72 0.17 -32.59
CA GLN A 162 -31.52 1.00 -33.77
C GLN A 162 -32.13 0.36 -35.03
N HIS A 163 -32.72 1.18 -35.89
CA HIS A 163 -33.44 0.75 -37.10
C HIS A 163 -33.02 1.49 -38.38
N SER A 164 -32.05 2.43 -38.31
CA SER A 164 -31.59 3.25 -39.45
C SER A 164 -30.35 2.70 -40.16
N LEU A 165 -29.94 1.47 -39.83
CA LEU A 165 -28.65 0.92 -40.25
C LEU A 165 -28.65 0.49 -41.72
N VAL A 166 -27.54 0.73 -42.41
CA VAL A 166 -27.39 0.41 -43.84
C VAL A 166 -27.53 -1.09 -44.12
N ILE A 167 -27.03 -1.92 -43.20
CA ILE A 167 -27.09 -3.37 -43.31
C ILE A 167 -28.16 -3.89 -42.36
N ALA A 168 -29.36 -4.16 -42.87
CA ALA A 168 -30.45 -4.75 -42.12
C ALA A 168 -30.07 -6.16 -41.62
N ASN A 169 -30.16 -6.39 -40.31
CA ASN A 169 -29.85 -7.63 -39.65
C ASN A 169 -30.79 -7.84 -38.44
N ALA A 170 -30.74 -9.04 -37.85
CA ALA A 170 -31.44 -9.31 -36.60
C ALA A 170 -30.89 -8.40 -35.48
N PRO A 171 -31.75 -7.83 -34.60
CA PRO A 171 -31.33 -6.98 -33.48
C PRO A 171 -30.22 -7.58 -32.60
N LEU A 172 -30.24 -8.92 -32.45
CA LEU A 172 -29.24 -9.66 -31.70
C LEU A 172 -27.82 -9.51 -32.29
N VAL A 173 -27.68 -9.37 -33.61
CA VAL A 173 -26.38 -9.17 -34.27
C VAL A 173 -25.82 -7.79 -33.92
N TYR A 174 -26.65 -6.76 -33.88
CA TYR A 174 -26.21 -5.42 -33.46
C TYR A 174 -25.82 -5.41 -31.98
N ALA A 175 -26.60 -6.08 -31.13
CA ALA A 175 -26.25 -6.24 -29.72
C ALA A 175 -24.91 -6.93 -29.54
N THR A 176 -24.64 -8.01 -30.28
CA THR A 176 -23.36 -8.73 -30.16
C THR A 176 -22.20 -7.90 -30.66
N VAL A 177 -22.34 -7.20 -31.80
CA VAL A 177 -21.30 -6.31 -32.32
C VAL A 177 -20.94 -5.22 -31.30
N ALA A 178 -21.93 -4.59 -30.66
CA ALA A 178 -21.72 -3.56 -29.64
C ALA A 178 -21.13 -4.12 -28.32
N ALA A 179 -21.57 -5.30 -27.90
CA ALA A 179 -21.18 -5.92 -26.63
C ALA A 179 -19.77 -6.52 -26.67
N VAL A 180 -19.34 -7.07 -27.81
CA VAL A 180 -18.10 -7.85 -27.93
C VAL A 180 -16.85 -7.05 -27.54
N PRO A 181 -16.61 -5.82 -28.02
CA PRO A 181 -15.41 -5.06 -27.63
C PRO A 181 -15.33 -4.83 -26.12
N VAL A 182 -16.47 -4.49 -25.50
CA VAL A 182 -16.58 -4.25 -24.04
C VAL A 182 -16.22 -5.51 -23.26
N LEU A 183 -16.83 -6.64 -23.60
CA LEU A 183 -16.60 -7.90 -22.91
C LEU A 183 -15.20 -8.45 -23.18
N ALA A 184 -14.70 -8.37 -24.40
CA ALA A 184 -13.39 -8.89 -24.80
C ALA A 184 -12.26 -8.15 -24.09
N LEU A 185 -12.27 -6.81 -24.07
CA LEU A 185 -11.23 -6.04 -23.39
C LEU A 185 -11.33 -6.18 -21.87
N ALA A 186 -12.54 -6.22 -21.30
CA ALA A 186 -12.70 -6.48 -19.86
C ALA A 186 -12.19 -7.87 -19.47
N ALA A 187 -12.48 -8.91 -20.28
CA ALA A 187 -11.99 -10.27 -20.07
C ALA A 187 -10.47 -10.34 -20.21
N GLY A 188 -9.88 -9.65 -21.19
CA GLY A 188 -8.43 -9.55 -21.37
C GLY A 188 -7.74 -8.93 -20.17
N GLY A 189 -8.23 -7.77 -19.69
CA GLY A 189 -7.72 -7.12 -18.48
C GLY A 189 -7.89 -7.99 -17.23
N ALA A 190 -9.05 -8.65 -17.09
CA ALA A 190 -9.34 -9.56 -16.00
C ALA A 190 -8.40 -10.78 -15.98
N GLY A 191 -8.18 -11.40 -17.14
CA GLY A 191 -7.28 -12.55 -17.28
C GLY A 191 -5.82 -12.19 -16.99
N TYR A 192 -5.37 -11.01 -17.42
CA TYR A 192 -4.05 -10.48 -17.08
C TYR A 192 -3.91 -10.27 -15.57
N ALA A 193 -4.86 -9.56 -14.94
CA ALA A 193 -4.82 -9.30 -13.51
C ALA A 193 -4.93 -10.58 -12.67
N TRP A 194 -5.77 -11.54 -13.09
CA TRP A 194 -5.87 -12.85 -12.44
C TRP A 194 -4.53 -13.60 -12.46
N THR A 195 -3.86 -13.65 -13.61
CA THR A 195 -2.56 -14.32 -13.75
C THR A 195 -1.50 -13.65 -12.88
N ILE A 196 -1.35 -12.33 -12.98
CA ILE A 196 -0.35 -11.57 -12.21
C ILE A 196 -0.58 -11.70 -10.70
N THR A 197 -1.83 -11.58 -10.23
CA THR A 197 -2.13 -11.72 -8.81
C THR A 197 -1.87 -13.15 -8.31
N GLY A 198 -2.25 -14.16 -9.09
CA GLY A 198 -1.98 -15.57 -8.78
C GLY A 198 -0.48 -15.87 -8.71
N GLU A 199 0.30 -15.41 -9.68
CA GLU A 199 1.75 -15.57 -9.67
C GLU A 199 2.40 -14.85 -8.50
N THR A 200 1.99 -13.60 -8.21
CA THR A 200 2.52 -12.83 -7.08
C THR A 200 2.25 -13.53 -5.75
N LEU A 201 1.06 -14.10 -5.57
CA LEU A 201 0.73 -14.87 -4.37
C LEU A 201 1.59 -16.13 -4.25
N ARG A 202 1.75 -16.88 -5.34
CA ARG A 202 2.62 -18.06 -5.38
C ARG A 202 4.08 -17.71 -5.07
N TRP A 203 4.61 -16.64 -5.66
CA TRP A 203 5.96 -16.15 -5.35
C TRP A 203 6.12 -15.75 -3.89
N ARG A 204 5.10 -15.12 -3.29
CA ARG A 204 5.10 -14.78 -1.86
C ARG A 204 5.08 -16.01 -0.97
N GLU A 205 4.34 -17.06 -1.32
CA GLU A 205 4.33 -18.32 -0.59
C GLU A 205 5.71 -18.98 -0.64
N VAL A 206 6.30 -19.10 -1.83
CA VAL A 206 7.66 -19.65 -2.00
C VAL A 206 8.70 -18.82 -1.23
N ALA A 207 8.60 -17.48 -1.27
CA ALA A 207 9.50 -16.61 -0.55
C ALA A 207 9.34 -16.74 0.98
N ARG A 208 8.12 -16.90 1.48
CA ARG A 208 7.84 -17.15 2.91
C ARG A 208 8.42 -18.47 3.37
N ASP A 209 8.27 -19.52 2.57
CA ASP A 209 8.85 -20.84 2.89
C ASP A 209 10.38 -20.78 2.91
N GLY A 210 10.98 -20.07 1.94
CA GLY A 210 12.42 -19.82 1.91
C GLY A 210 12.91 -19.02 3.12
N GLN A 211 12.21 -17.93 3.47
CA GLN A 211 12.51 -17.14 4.66
C GLN A 211 12.37 -17.94 5.94
N ALA A 212 11.32 -18.76 6.10
CA ALA A 212 11.12 -19.57 7.30
C ALA A 212 12.27 -20.56 7.54
N ARG A 213 12.84 -21.11 6.45
CA ARG A 213 14.04 -21.97 6.52
C ARG A 213 15.27 -21.18 6.96
N LEU A 214 15.54 -20.04 6.31
CA LEU A 214 16.68 -19.17 6.65
C LEU A 214 16.57 -18.61 8.07
N ASP A 215 15.37 -18.24 8.52
CA ASP A 215 15.11 -17.79 9.89
C ASP A 215 15.47 -18.87 10.91
N GLY A 216 15.20 -20.14 10.62
CA GLY A 216 15.59 -21.26 11.47
C GLY A 216 17.11 -21.35 11.62
N GLU A 217 17.83 -21.27 10.50
CA GLU A 217 19.30 -21.31 10.48
C GLU A 217 19.92 -20.10 11.17
N LEU A 218 19.40 -18.90 10.90
CA LEU A 218 19.83 -17.64 11.52
C LEU A 218 19.55 -17.62 13.02
N ARG A 219 18.39 -18.09 13.48
CA ARG A 219 18.10 -18.21 14.92
C ARG A 219 19.05 -19.18 15.60
N GLN A 220 19.39 -20.30 14.96
CA GLN A 220 20.38 -21.22 15.50
C GLN A 220 21.77 -20.60 15.54
N ALA A 221 22.18 -19.87 14.49
CA ALA A 221 23.46 -19.16 14.45
C ALA A 221 23.52 -18.06 15.52
N ALA A 222 22.47 -17.26 15.66
CA ALA A 222 22.35 -16.22 16.68
C ALA A 222 22.35 -16.82 18.09
N ALA A 223 21.64 -17.94 18.31
CA ALA A 223 21.68 -18.65 19.59
C ALA A 223 23.10 -19.13 19.94
N ARG A 224 23.85 -19.64 18.95
CA ARG A 224 25.26 -20.02 19.12
C ARG A 224 26.13 -18.81 19.43
N MET A 225 25.96 -17.70 18.72
CA MET A 225 26.72 -16.46 18.97
C MET A 225 26.43 -15.88 20.35
N ILE A 226 25.16 -15.81 20.76
CA ILE A 226 24.77 -15.32 22.10
C ILE A 226 25.30 -16.26 23.19
N ALA A 227 25.22 -17.57 22.98
CA ALA A 227 25.81 -18.54 23.90
C ALA A 227 27.31 -18.32 24.02
N GLN A 228 28.01 -18.10 22.91
CA GLN A 228 29.43 -17.82 22.87
C GLN A 228 29.78 -16.48 23.54
N GLU A 229 29.06 -15.40 23.26
CA GLU A 229 29.26 -14.08 23.88
C GLU A 229 29.00 -14.12 25.38
N ARG A 230 27.94 -14.80 25.84
CA ARG A 230 27.68 -15.03 27.26
C ARG A 230 28.78 -15.84 27.92
N MET A 231 29.30 -16.85 27.22
CA MET A 231 30.38 -17.69 27.71
C MET A 231 31.70 -16.93 27.74
N THR A 232 31.97 -16.02 26.78
CA THR A 232 33.12 -15.11 26.79
C THR A 232 33.02 -14.08 27.90
N ALA A 233 31.85 -13.45 28.09
CA ALA A 233 31.63 -12.48 29.18
C ALA A 233 31.73 -13.13 30.57
N LEU A 234 31.16 -14.34 30.72
CA LEU A 234 31.28 -15.13 31.94
C LEU A 234 32.73 -15.58 32.18
N ASN A 235 33.44 -16.01 31.13
CA ASN A 235 34.85 -16.42 31.22
C ASN A 235 35.79 -15.23 31.48
N ALA A 236 35.45 -14.01 31.06
CA ALA A 236 36.29 -12.84 31.28
C ALA A 236 36.23 -12.32 32.72
N GLU A 237 35.06 -12.37 33.37
CA GLU A 237 34.88 -11.82 34.72
C GLU A 237 34.74 -12.90 35.81
N ALA A 238 33.91 -13.92 35.60
CA ALA A 238 33.57 -14.87 36.66
C ALA A 238 34.63 -15.97 36.82
N VAL A 239 35.22 -16.46 35.73
CA VAL A 239 36.23 -17.54 35.81
C VAL A 239 37.51 -17.10 36.52
N PRO A 240 38.15 -15.95 36.21
CA PRO A 240 39.33 -15.48 36.91
C PRO A 240 39.07 -15.22 38.39
N PHE A 241 37.90 -14.67 38.73
CA PHE A 241 37.47 -14.46 40.10
C PHE A 241 37.34 -15.78 40.88
N LEU A 242 36.65 -16.78 40.30
CA LEU A 242 36.47 -18.10 40.92
C LEU A 242 37.79 -18.87 41.05
N THR A 243 38.67 -18.78 40.04
CA THR A 243 40.01 -19.39 40.09
C THR A 243 40.85 -18.76 41.21
N GLY A 244 40.87 -17.43 41.32
CA GLY A 244 41.57 -16.73 42.40
C GLY A 244 41.00 -17.05 43.79
N LEU A 245 39.70 -17.32 43.90
CA LEU A 245 39.06 -17.74 45.15
C LEU A 245 39.46 -19.17 45.54
N LEU A 246 39.52 -20.09 44.57
CA LEU A 246 39.93 -21.48 44.77
C LEU A 246 41.40 -21.59 45.20
N GLU A 247 42.29 -20.81 44.58
CA GLU A 247 43.72 -20.78 44.94
C GLU A 247 43.95 -20.27 46.38
N ARG A 248 43.13 -19.32 46.85
CA ARG A 248 43.22 -18.78 48.21
C ARG A 248 42.65 -19.71 49.28
N GLY A 249 41.76 -20.64 48.92
CA GLY A 249 41.14 -21.63 49.82
C GLY A 249 40.28 -21.04 50.95
N ARG A 250 40.03 -19.73 50.95
CA ARG A 250 39.24 -19.01 51.98
C ARG A 250 38.39 -17.92 51.33
N VAL A 251 37.16 -17.76 51.83
CA VAL A 251 36.23 -16.73 51.37
C VAL A 251 36.23 -15.57 52.34
N THR A 252 36.52 -14.37 51.85
CA THR A 252 36.48 -13.12 52.63
C THR A 252 35.22 -12.30 52.34
N ASP A 253 34.95 -11.27 53.15
CA ASP A 253 33.86 -10.34 52.88
C ASP A 253 34.10 -9.47 51.63
N GLY A 254 35.37 -9.25 51.25
CA GLY A 254 35.73 -8.60 49.99
C GLY A 254 35.30 -9.42 48.78
N ASP A 255 35.56 -10.74 48.80
CA ASP A 255 35.13 -11.65 47.73
C ASP A 255 33.58 -11.67 47.61
N ARG A 256 32.86 -11.57 48.73
CA ARG A 256 31.39 -11.46 48.71
C ARG A 256 30.90 -10.17 48.05
N ALA A 257 31.58 -9.05 48.26
CA ALA A 257 31.21 -7.78 47.63
C ALA A 257 31.49 -7.78 46.12
N GLU A 258 32.64 -8.32 45.71
CA GLU A 258 33.03 -8.44 44.31
C GLU A 258 32.11 -9.39 43.53
N ALA A 259 31.78 -10.56 44.11
CA ALA A 259 30.81 -11.48 43.52
C ALA A 259 29.42 -10.83 43.32
N ARG A 260 29.00 -9.97 44.26
CA ARG A 260 27.73 -9.24 44.20
C ARG A 260 27.74 -8.22 43.06
N ALA A 261 28.86 -7.49 42.88
CA ALA A 261 29.04 -6.55 41.78
C ALA A 261 29.03 -7.24 40.39
N ILE A 262 29.69 -8.39 40.27
CA ILE A 262 29.67 -9.20 39.03
C ILE A 262 28.25 -9.69 38.74
N ALA A 263 27.54 -10.20 39.76
CA ALA A 263 26.16 -10.65 39.62
C ALA A 263 25.21 -9.51 39.20
N ASP A 264 25.35 -8.32 39.78
CA ASP A 264 24.54 -7.15 39.44
C ASP A 264 24.78 -6.68 38.00
N ARG A 265 26.03 -6.68 37.52
CA ARG A 265 26.35 -6.39 36.10
C ARG A 265 25.72 -7.41 35.15
N LEU A 266 25.89 -8.71 35.41
CA LEU A 266 25.30 -9.78 34.59
C LEU A 266 23.77 -9.71 34.57
N ARG A 267 23.15 -9.37 35.71
CA ARG A 267 21.71 -9.15 35.83
C ARG A 267 21.26 -7.93 35.03
N GLY A 268 22.00 -6.82 35.11
CA GLY A 268 21.74 -5.60 34.34
C GLY A 268 21.76 -5.85 32.83
N MET A 269 22.78 -6.56 32.33
CA MET A 269 22.87 -6.96 30.92
C MET A 269 21.69 -7.83 30.48
N SER A 270 21.30 -8.79 31.32
CA SER A 270 20.17 -9.69 31.03
C SER A 270 18.83 -8.94 30.97
N VAL A 271 18.61 -7.97 31.87
CA VAL A 271 17.41 -7.13 31.89
C VAL A 271 17.33 -6.23 30.66
N GLN A 272 18.46 -5.60 30.27
CA GLN A 272 18.51 -4.79 29.04
C GLN A 272 18.22 -5.63 27.79
N ALA A 273 18.76 -6.85 27.70
CA ALA A 273 18.51 -7.74 26.57
C ALA A 273 17.03 -8.14 26.44
N VAL A 274 16.35 -8.38 27.57
CA VAL A 274 14.91 -8.70 27.58
C VAL A 274 14.05 -7.50 27.21
N GLY A 275 14.51 -6.28 27.50
CA GLY A 275 13.82 -5.02 27.23
C GLY A 275 13.85 -4.55 25.77
N ARG A 276 14.72 -5.11 24.92
CA ARG A 276 14.81 -4.70 23.51
C ARG A 276 13.57 -5.11 22.71
N THR A 277 13.05 -4.15 21.95
CA THR A 277 11.97 -4.34 20.98
C THR A 277 12.53 -4.26 19.57
N TRP A 278 11.91 -4.95 18.60
CA TRP A 278 12.32 -4.86 17.19
C TRP A 278 12.34 -3.41 16.69
N LEU A 279 11.38 -2.60 17.16
CA LEU A 279 11.26 -1.19 16.77
C LEU A 279 12.41 -0.35 17.32
N ALA A 280 12.90 -0.66 18.53
CA ALA A 280 14.08 -0.01 19.11
C ALA A 280 15.34 -0.35 18.31
N ASP A 281 15.54 -1.63 17.97
CA ASP A 281 16.69 -2.08 17.16
C ASP A 281 16.64 -1.49 15.74
N ALA A 282 15.45 -1.41 15.12
CA ALA A 282 15.27 -0.82 13.79
C ALA A 282 15.60 0.68 13.76
N LEU A 283 15.23 1.42 14.82
CA LEU A 283 15.59 2.83 14.95
C LEU A 283 17.10 3.02 15.16
N ASP A 284 17.74 2.15 15.96
CA ASP A 284 19.18 2.21 16.18
C ASP A 284 19.97 1.91 14.90
N LEU A 285 19.53 0.92 14.13
CA LEU A 285 20.11 0.60 12.82
C LEU A 285 19.97 1.76 11.83
N ALA A 286 18.81 2.43 11.80
CA ALA A 286 18.56 3.55 10.92
C ALA A 286 19.43 4.78 11.26
N LEU A 287 19.67 5.03 12.55
CA LEU A 287 20.48 6.16 13.02
C LEU A 287 22.00 5.88 13.03
N GLY A 288 22.42 4.61 13.03
CA GLY A 288 23.81 4.18 13.09
C GLY A 288 24.78 4.93 12.14
N PRO A 289 24.44 5.11 10.85
CA PRO A 289 25.27 5.86 9.91
C PRO A 289 25.53 7.33 10.31
N ARG A 290 24.61 7.97 11.06
CA ARG A 290 24.75 9.36 11.51
C ARG A 290 25.48 9.51 12.83
N LEU A 291 25.40 8.49 13.67
CA LEU A 291 26.01 8.48 14.98
C LEU A 291 27.49 8.02 14.94
N GLY A 292 28.03 7.72 13.76
CA GLY A 292 29.45 7.39 13.58
C GLY A 292 29.90 6.15 14.36
N GLY A 293 29.00 5.22 14.65
CA GLY A 293 29.30 4.03 15.45
C GLY A 293 29.23 4.24 16.97
N ALA A 294 28.78 5.40 17.46
CA ALA A 294 28.46 5.57 18.88
C ALA A 294 27.36 4.58 19.29
N THR A 295 27.66 3.72 20.27
CA THR A 295 26.72 2.73 20.84
C THR A 295 25.65 3.37 21.72
N ALA A 296 25.82 4.64 22.09
CA ALA A 296 24.89 5.40 22.89
C ALA A 296 23.90 6.17 22.01
N ARG A 297 22.61 5.88 22.22
CA ARG A 297 21.49 6.59 21.62
C ARG A 297 21.53 8.06 22.03
N PRO A 298 21.35 9.03 21.12
CA PRO A 298 21.29 10.45 21.50
C PRO A 298 20.16 10.67 22.49
N GLU A 299 20.42 11.45 23.55
CA GLU A 299 19.41 11.81 24.55
C GLU A 299 18.19 12.44 23.85
N GLY A 300 17.07 11.73 23.84
CA GLY A 300 15.81 12.17 23.22
C GLY A 300 15.29 11.29 22.08
N ALA A 301 16.15 10.53 21.39
CA ALA A 301 15.67 9.52 20.45
C ALA A 301 15.10 8.33 21.23
N CYS A 302 13.78 8.14 21.21
CA CYS A 302 13.14 7.11 22.02
C CYS A 302 12.10 6.31 21.23
N VAL A 303 12.06 5.01 21.55
CA VAL A 303 10.93 4.14 21.24
C VAL A 303 10.17 3.92 22.53
N ASP A 304 8.96 4.43 22.59
CA ASP A 304 8.02 4.21 23.68
C ASP A 304 6.97 3.19 23.23
N ASP A 305 7.21 1.92 23.57
CA ASP A 305 6.31 0.80 23.27
C ASP A 305 6.16 -0.12 24.50
N PRO A 306 5.45 0.34 25.54
CA PRO A 306 5.37 -0.37 26.82
C PRO A 306 4.60 -1.69 26.74
N ASP A 307 3.64 -1.79 25.81
CA ASP A 307 2.78 -2.96 25.63
C ASP A 307 3.28 -3.91 24.53
N ARG A 308 4.45 -3.63 23.92
CA ARG A 308 5.02 -4.39 22.81
C ARG A 308 4.05 -4.55 21.64
N LEU A 309 3.46 -3.44 21.25
CA LEU A 309 2.50 -3.35 20.16
C LEU A 309 3.17 -3.60 18.80
N GLU A 310 4.49 -3.47 18.69
CA GLU A 310 5.26 -3.87 17.51
C GLU A 310 5.08 -5.35 17.13
N ARG A 311 4.62 -6.20 18.06
CA ARG A 311 4.24 -7.60 17.80
C ARG A 311 3.00 -7.74 16.92
N VAL A 312 2.11 -6.75 16.88
CA VAL A 312 0.92 -6.80 16.03
C VAL A 312 1.29 -6.68 14.56
N LEU A 313 2.34 -5.90 14.26
CA LEU A 313 2.81 -5.68 12.89
C LEU A 313 3.20 -7.00 12.20
N THR A 314 2.72 -7.18 10.98
CA THR A 314 3.14 -8.28 10.09
C THR A 314 4.57 -8.06 9.59
N THR A 315 5.20 -9.09 9.02
CA THR A 315 6.53 -8.97 8.43
C THR A 315 6.58 -7.90 7.33
N ASP A 316 5.55 -7.83 6.48
CA ASP A 316 5.44 -6.82 5.41
C ASP A 316 5.33 -5.40 6.00
N GLN A 317 4.51 -5.22 7.04
CA GLN A 317 4.37 -3.93 7.74
C GLN A 317 5.68 -3.51 8.42
N ARG A 318 6.38 -4.46 9.06
CA ARG A 318 7.70 -4.21 9.67
C ARG A 318 8.74 -3.81 8.63
N ALA A 319 8.75 -4.44 7.46
CA ALA A 319 9.65 -4.08 6.37
C ALA A 319 9.39 -2.64 5.89
N ILE A 320 8.12 -2.27 5.69
CA ILE A 320 7.75 -0.90 5.28
C ILE A 320 8.09 0.12 6.36
N VAL A 321 7.81 -0.17 7.64
CA VAL A 321 8.16 0.71 8.77
C VAL A 321 9.68 0.87 8.90
N GLY A 322 10.44 -0.23 8.76
CA GLY A 322 11.90 -0.19 8.78
C GLY A 322 12.47 0.67 7.65
N ALA A 323 11.94 0.53 6.42
CA ALA A 323 12.34 1.34 5.28
C ALA A 323 11.95 2.82 5.45
N LEU A 324 10.78 3.09 6.03
CA LEU A 324 10.36 4.44 6.41
C LEU A 324 11.35 5.05 7.42
N LEU A 325 11.73 4.31 8.45
CA LEU A 325 12.70 4.77 9.46
C LEU A 325 14.07 5.07 8.84
N ALA A 326 14.58 4.15 8.02
CA ALA A 326 15.84 4.34 7.31
C ALA A 326 15.78 5.58 6.39
N THR A 327 14.66 5.79 5.70
CA THR A 327 14.48 6.96 4.82
C THR A 327 14.42 8.25 5.62
N VAL A 328 13.65 8.30 6.71
CA VAL A 328 13.59 9.47 7.60
C VAL A 328 14.98 9.77 8.17
N ALA A 329 15.68 8.75 8.66
CA ALA A 329 17.06 8.87 9.14
C ALA A 329 18.05 9.32 8.05
N GLY A 330 17.76 9.04 6.78
CA GLY A 330 18.55 9.49 5.63
C GLY A 330 18.31 10.94 5.21
N LEU A 331 17.18 11.56 5.59
CA LEU A 331 16.81 12.90 5.10
C LEU A 331 17.76 14.00 5.59
N PRO A 332 18.31 14.85 4.69
CA PRO A 332 19.09 16.02 5.10
C PRO A 332 18.30 16.89 6.09
N GLY A 333 18.97 17.58 7.01
CA GLY A 333 18.32 18.44 8.01
C GLY A 333 17.56 17.74 9.15
N LEU A 334 17.54 16.40 9.23
CA LEU A 334 16.98 15.70 10.40
C LEU A 334 17.83 15.93 11.67
N ASP A 335 17.17 16.34 12.76
CA ASP A 335 17.69 16.33 14.13
C ASP A 335 17.51 14.92 14.75
N PRO A 336 18.60 14.14 14.96
CA PRO A 336 18.52 12.78 15.48
C PRO A 336 17.91 12.71 16.89
N ALA A 337 18.10 13.74 17.72
CA ALA A 337 17.61 13.76 19.10
C ALA A 337 16.09 13.98 19.19
N ARG A 338 15.45 14.41 18.09
CA ARG A 338 14.00 14.67 18.02
C ARG A 338 13.23 13.60 17.26
N LEU A 339 13.88 12.49 16.89
CA LEU A 339 13.23 11.34 16.27
C LEU A 339 12.68 10.39 17.35
N SER A 340 11.36 10.28 17.46
CA SER A 340 10.71 9.39 18.43
C SER A 340 9.57 8.61 17.79
N ILE A 341 9.34 7.40 18.31
CA ILE A 341 8.22 6.55 17.92
C ILE A 341 7.46 6.16 19.17
N VAL A 342 6.18 6.49 19.23
CA VAL A 342 5.31 6.14 20.35
C VAL A 342 4.23 5.20 19.85
N ALA A 343 4.12 4.03 20.48
CA ALA A 343 3.08 3.05 20.25
C ALA A 343 2.03 3.16 21.38
N THR A 344 0.77 3.37 21.00
CA THR A 344 -0.33 3.58 21.95
C THR A 344 -1.56 2.76 21.59
N ARG A 345 -2.49 2.63 22.55
CA ARG A 345 -3.80 1.96 22.43
C ARG A 345 -3.66 0.44 22.17
N PRO A 346 -3.52 -0.39 23.21
CA PRO A 346 -3.31 -1.83 23.05
C PRO A 346 -4.44 -2.54 22.31
N GLU A 347 -5.70 -2.12 22.49
CA GLU A 347 -6.83 -2.72 21.76
C GLU A 347 -6.83 -2.37 20.26
N ARG A 348 -6.22 -1.23 19.89
CA ARG A 348 -6.20 -0.67 18.52
C ARG A 348 -4.85 0.01 18.26
N PRO A 349 -3.79 -0.77 17.99
CA PRO A 349 -2.42 -0.28 17.94
C PRO A 349 -2.27 0.90 16.99
N THR A 350 -1.82 2.03 17.55
CA THR A 350 -1.51 3.25 16.80
C THR A 350 -0.07 3.65 17.06
N PHE A 351 0.68 3.82 15.99
CA PHE A 351 2.07 4.24 16.01
C PHE A 351 2.16 5.68 15.55
N VAL A 352 2.91 6.50 16.29
CA VAL A 352 3.16 7.89 15.97
C VAL A 352 4.66 8.11 15.90
N LEU A 353 5.17 8.32 14.69
CA LEU A 353 6.53 8.76 14.45
C LEU A 353 6.55 10.29 14.42
N ARG A 354 7.41 10.88 15.25
CA ARG A 354 7.68 12.32 15.28
C ARG A 354 9.15 12.54 14.95
N ALA A 355 9.43 13.50 14.08
CA ALA A 355 10.77 13.88 13.69
C ALA A 355 10.82 15.39 13.45
N ARG A 356 11.98 16.01 13.67
CA ARG A 356 12.23 17.40 13.28
C ARG A 356 13.20 17.42 12.10
N ILE A 357 12.75 17.94 10.96
CA ILE A 357 13.49 17.93 9.69
C ILE A 357 13.46 19.34 9.11
N ASP A 358 14.64 19.94 8.96
CA ASP A 358 14.82 21.24 8.34
C ASP A 358 14.94 21.12 6.81
N GLU A 359 13.83 20.70 6.18
CA GLU A 359 13.75 20.50 4.73
C GLU A 359 12.44 21.02 4.14
N SER A 360 12.46 21.28 2.83
CA SER A 360 11.27 21.75 2.13
C SER A 360 10.13 20.73 2.18
N ARG A 361 8.89 21.19 2.36
CA ARG A 361 7.71 20.31 2.43
C ARG A 361 7.55 19.44 1.18
N SER A 362 7.95 19.96 0.02
CA SER A 362 7.94 19.23 -1.25
C SER A 362 8.90 18.05 -1.25
N GLU A 363 10.10 18.20 -0.69
CA GLU A 363 11.13 17.17 -0.67
C GLU A 363 10.82 16.07 0.33
N VAL A 364 10.45 16.45 1.55
CA VAL A 364 9.98 15.51 2.58
C VAL A 364 8.79 14.71 2.05
N ARG A 365 7.82 15.39 1.39
CA ARG A 365 6.68 14.70 0.79
C ARG A 365 7.10 13.77 -0.35
N ARG A 366 8.00 14.19 -1.25
CA ARG A 366 8.48 13.36 -2.35
C ARG A 366 9.18 12.09 -1.85
N ALA A 367 9.98 12.20 -0.80
CA ALA A 367 10.70 11.08 -0.21
C ALA A 367 9.78 10.11 0.57
N LEU A 368 8.80 10.63 1.31
CA LEU A 368 8.02 9.83 2.26
C LEU A 368 6.65 9.38 1.76
N LEU A 369 6.08 10.04 0.75
CA LEU A 369 4.77 9.67 0.18
C LEU A 369 4.69 8.21 -0.31
N PRO A 370 5.73 7.62 -0.96
CA PRO A 370 5.70 6.22 -1.36
C PRO A 370 5.49 5.26 -0.17
N PHE A 371 6.11 5.53 0.98
CA PHE A 371 5.98 4.70 2.18
C PHE A 371 4.60 4.84 2.82
N VAL A 372 4.05 6.06 2.85
CA VAL A 372 2.67 6.29 3.35
C VAL A 372 1.67 5.56 2.45
N SER A 373 1.83 5.63 1.12
CA SER A 373 1.02 4.86 0.19
C SER A 373 1.20 3.34 0.37
N ALA A 374 2.42 2.86 0.59
CA ALA A 374 2.70 1.45 0.85
C ALA A 374 2.03 0.97 2.14
N LEU A 375 2.09 1.73 3.24
CA LEU A 375 1.38 1.43 4.49
C LEU A 375 -0.13 1.36 4.27
N ASN A 376 -0.70 2.32 3.54
CA ASN A 376 -2.12 2.32 3.17
C ASN A 376 -2.51 1.12 2.29
N SER A 377 -1.58 0.64 1.46
CA SER A 377 -1.81 -0.51 0.58
C SER A 377 -1.93 -1.82 1.38
N VAL A 378 -1.14 -2.00 2.44
CA VAL A 378 -1.14 -3.17 3.35
C VAL A 378 -2.16 -3.05 4.50
N ALA A 379 -3.27 -2.36 4.23
CA ALA A 379 -4.39 -2.13 5.14
C ALA A 379 -4.06 -1.41 6.45
N MET A 380 -2.98 -0.63 6.52
CA MET A 380 -2.82 0.34 7.62
C MET A 380 -3.51 1.65 7.28
N ASP A 381 -3.98 2.39 8.29
CA ASP A 381 -4.41 3.78 8.10
C ASP A 381 -3.22 4.71 8.38
N ALA A 382 -2.52 5.12 7.33
CA ALA A 382 -1.34 5.97 7.40
C ALA A 382 -1.61 7.40 6.95
N THR A 383 -1.23 8.37 7.78
CA THR A 383 -1.31 9.80 7.49
C THR A 383 0.01 10.49 7.82
N MET A 384 0.37 11.48 7.01
CA MET A 384 1.55 12.31 7.20
C MET A 384 1.14 13.77 7.29
N ARG A 385 1.64 14.47 8.31
CA ARG A 385 1.49 15.92 8.47
C ARG A 385 2.86 16.53 8.75
N GLN A 386 3.13 17.66 8.12
CA GLN A 386 4.31 18.46 8.37
C GLN A 386 3.86 19.88 8.69
N SER A 387 4.36 20.43 9.79
CA SER A 387 4.09 21.80 10.25
C SER A 387 5.43 22.48 10.54
N GLY A 388 5.90 23.30 9.60
CA GLY A 388 7.28 23.81 9.64
C GLY A 388 8.28 22.66 9.57
N ALA A 389 9.21 22.62 10.54
CA ALA A 389 10.20 21.56 10.67
C ALA A 389 9.65 20.28 11.34
N ASP A 390 8.46 20.31 11.95
CA ASP A 390 7.92 19.16 12.66
C ASP A 390 7.17 18.23 11.71
N LEU A 391 7.67 17.00 11.57
CA LEU A 391 7.06 15.90 10.84
C LEU A 391 6.35 14.96 11.82
N THR A 392 5.10 14.62 11.53
CA THR A 392 4.34 13.58 12.22
C THR A 392 3.79 12.58 11.21
N ILE A 393 4.17 11.32 11.35
CA ILE A 393 3.58 10.21 10.61
C ILE A 393 2.80 9.35 11.59
N ARG A 394 1.51 9.14 11.32
CA ARG A 394 0.66 8.26 12.12
C ARG A 394 0.27 7.08 11.27
N PHE A 395 0.41 5.88 11.79
CA PHE A 395 -0.10 4.67 11.15
C PHE A 395 -0.77 3.77 12.18
N ALA A 396 -1.93 3.23 11.83
CA ALA A 396 -2.72 2.38 12.72
C ALA A 396 -3.06 1.04 12.05
N SER A 397 -3.19 0.00 12.87
CA SER A 397 -3.63 -1.33 12.44
C SER A 397 -5.05 -1.26 11.86
N PRO A 398 -5.40 -2.09 10.85
CA PRO A 398 -6.73 -2.07 10.24
C PRO A 398 -7.85 -2.21 11.27
N GLY A 399 -8.90 -1.38 11.12
CA GLY A 399 -10.03 -1.34 12.05
C GLY A 399 -9.85 -0.40 13.26
N ALA A 400 -8.65 0.13 13.48
CA ALA A 400 -8.42 1.10 14.54
C ALA A 400 -9.17 2.41 14.30
N GLY A 401 -9.22 2.88 13.05
CA GLY A 401 -9.62 4.24 12.70
C GLY A 401 -8.70 5.26 13.37
N LEU A 402 -8.17 6.23 12.65
CA LEU A 402 -7.52 7.35 13.34
C LEU A 402 -8.63 8.15 14.05
N PRO A 403 -8.66 8.24 15.40
CA PRO A 403 -9.48 9.25 16.04
C PRO A 403 -8.95 10.59 15.50
N TYR A 404 -9.86 11.46 15.06
CA TYR A 404 -9.62 12.71 14.29
C TYR A 404 -9.69 12.59 12.75
N ALA A 405 -10.86 12.21 12.24
CA ALA A 405 -11.30 12.59 10.89
C ALA A 405 -12.03 13.95 10.83
N GLU A 406 -12.18 14.69 11.94
CA GLU A 406 -12.97 15.94 11.97
C GLU A 406 -12.24 17.23 11.53
N ALA A 407 -10.93 17.18 11.25
CA ALA A 407 -10.20 18.39 10.82
C ALA A 407 -9.96 18.48 9.30
N ARG A 408 -10.85 17.92 8.47
CA ARG A 408 -10.99 18.33 7.06
C ARG A 408 -11.98 19.49 6.95
N ARG A 409 -11.64 20.62 7.54
CA ARG A 409 -12.19 21.93 7.19
C ARG A 409 -11.06 22.96 7.22
N ARG A 410 -10.40 23.11 6.09
CA ARG A 410 -10.34 24.34 5.28
C ARG A 410 -9.44 24.09 4.07
#